data_AF-A0AAN6M4B0-F1
#
_entry.id   AF-A0AAN6M4B0-F1
#
_cell.length_a   1.000
_cell.length_b   1.000
_cell.length_c   1.000
_cell.angle_alpha   90.00
_cell.angle_beta   90.00
_cell.angle_gamma   90.00
#
_symmetry.space_group_name_H-M   'P 1'
#
loop_
_entity.id
_entity.type
_entity.pdbx_description
1 polymer ?
#
loop_
_entity_poly.entity_id
_entity_poly.type
_entity_poly.pdbx_seq_one_letter_code
_entity_poly.pdbx_strand_id
1 'polypeptide(L)'
;METHFNSTTKANVEAEDAKHTTPRMRIDTPTTTPPSTPTPAAAQANHIYREIKSIHQSLAPLKSLAPSDLVNTSLTRLVHLCIQPYGSELISHFYQTDNVQPLCQALQSICAIAEGHLERHWAQFILSETERTKDAPTPHSLLQTFPYYKNYIDLSLLEASLLRPFLPSSPSATLNFAFLGSGPLPLTSLVLPTHFPGAKIHNIDRDAEALALSERLTRALSMTHCSGAFGGVDGGGVRGVG
;
A
#
# COMPACT_ATOMS: atom_id res chain seq x y z
N MET A 1 15.06 -84.73 -22.95
CA MET A 1 14.20 -84.93 -24.13
C MET A 1 14.86 -84.22 -25.30
N GLU A 2 15.47 -85.03 -26.18
CA GLU A 2 15.48 -84.94 -27.67
C GLU A 2 15.73 -83.58 -28.35
N THR A 3 16.55 -83.42 -29.40
CA THR A 3 17.31 -84.33 -30.27
C THR A 3 18.30 -83.53 -31.15
N HIS A 4 19.42 -84.18 -31.49
CA HIS A 4 20.33 -84.07 -32.66
C HIS A 4 20.19 -82.95 -33.73
N PHE A 5 21.33 -82.42 -34.23
CA PHE A 5 22.02 -82.93 -35.44
C PHE A 5 23.35 -82.18 -35.73
N ASN A 6 24.32 -82.91 -36.32
CA ASN A 6 25.71 -82.55 -36.62
C ASN A 6 25.88 -81.86 -38.00
N SER A 7 26.97 -81.10 -38.20
CA SER A 7 28.04 -81.35 -39.20
C SER A 7 28.65 -80.10 -39.88
N THR A 8 29.95 -79.87 -39.59
CA THR A 8 31.12 -79.69 -40.48
C THR A 8 31.06 -78.75 -41.72
N THR A 9 32.01 -77.79 -41.84
CA THR A 9 33.18 -77.83 -42.79
C THR A 9 33.80 -76.45 -43.11
N LYS A 10 35.11 -76.33 -42.80
CA LYS A 10 36.28 -75.61 -43.41
C LYS A 10 36.23 -74.14 -43.92
N ALA A 11 37.24 -73.39 -43.43
CA ALA A 11 38.27 -72.54 -44.10
C ALA A 11 37.89 -71.79 -45.40
N ASN A 12 38.17 -70.51 -45.61
CA ASN A 12 39.51 -69.91 -45.71
C ASN A 12 39.39 -68.37 -45.90
N VAL A 13 40.41 -67.65 -45.40
CA VAL A 13 41.07 -66.42 -45.87
C VAL A 13 40.34 -65.51 -46.88
N GLU A 14 40.14 -64.24 -46.54
CA GLU A 14 40.67 -63.09 -47.30
C GLU A 14 40.53 -61.77 -46.54
N ALA A 15 41.55 -60.93 -46.68
CA ALA A 15 41.74 -59.66 -46.01
C ALA A 15 40.87 -58.57 -46.63
N GLU A 16 40.28 -57.69 -45.80
CA GLU A 16 39.77 -56.41 -46.27
C GLU A 16 40.29 -55.25 -45.42
N ASP A 17 41.22 -54.54 -46.06
CA ASP A 17 41.39 -53.09 -46.16
C ASP A 17 40.85 -52.17 -45.06
N ALA A 18 41.80 -51.47 -44.44
CA ALA A 18 41.59 -50.39 -43.50
C ALA A 18 40.93 -49.17 -44.17
N LYS A 19 39.65 -48.92 -43.86
CA LYS A 19 39.00 -47.64 -44.16
C LYS A 19 39.35 -46.60 -43.09
N HIS A 20 40.15 -45.63 -43.52
CA HIS A 20 40.49 -44.39 -42.83
C HIS A 20 39.23 -43.69 -42.31
N THR A 21 39.04 -43.67 -40.99
CA THR A 21 37.94 -42.95 -40.33
C THR A 21 38.47 -41.61 -39.80
N THR A 22 38.15 -40.52 -40.47
CA THR A 22 38.39 -39.16 -39.97
C THR A 22 37.43 -38.85 -38.82
N PRO A 23 37.89 -38.25 -37.71
CA PRO A 23 37.01 -37.92 -36.60
C PRO A 23 36.15 -36.71 -36.95
N ARG A 24 34.83 -36.91 -37.03
CA ARG A 24 33.86 -35.84 -37.20
C ARG A 24 33.77 -35.05 -35.89
N MET A 25 34.38 -33.87 -35.84
CA MET A 25 34.19 -32.89 -34.75
C MET A 25 32.68 -32.64 -34.57
N ARG A 26 32.14 -33.02 -33.40
CA ARG A 26 30.83 -32.53 -32.96
C ARG A 26 31.02 -31.05 -32.58
N ILE A 27 30.41 -30.18 -33.38
CA ILE A 27 30.18 -28.80 -32.98
C ILE A 27 28.96 -28.86 -32.07
N ASP A 28 29.19 -28.80 -30.76
CA ASP A 28 28.13 -28.63 -29.78
C ASP A 28 27.63 -27.18 -29.87
N THR A 29 26.70 -26.93 -30.80
CA THR A 29 25.94 -25.68 -30.80
C THR A 29 25.14 -25.60 -29.50
N PRO A 30 25.31 -24.55 -28.67
CA PRO A 30 24.46 -24.36 -27.52
C PRO A 30 23.04 -24.15 -28.01
N THR A 31 22.14 -25.07 -27.66
CA THR A 31 20.70 -24.95 -27.90
C THR A 31 20.17 -23.82 -27.02
N THR A 32 20.34 -22.57 -27.45
CA THR A 32 19.60 -21.45 -26.90
C THR A 32 18.18 -21.53 -27.44
N THR A 33 17.31 -22.19 -26.66
CA THR A 33 15.87 -22.15 -26.88
C THR A 33 15.44 -20.68 -26.89
N PRO A 34 14.68 -20.21 -27.90
CA PRO A 34 14.18 -18.84 -27.90
C PRO A 34 13.34 -18.58 -26.65
N PRO A 35 13.37 -17.35 -26.08
CA PRO A 35 12.62 -17.04 -24.87
C PRO A 35 11.13 -17.34 -25.11
N SER A 36 10.53 -18.08 -24.19
CA SER A 36 9.11 -18.42 -24.24
C SER A 36 8.27 -17.14 -24.31
N THR A 37 7.28 -17.11 -25.22
CA THR A 37 6.32 -16.01 -25.31
C THR A 37 5.68 -15.77 -23.94
N PRO A 38 5.67 -14.53 -23.41
CA PRO A 38 5.06 -14.24 -22.12
C PRO A 38 3.58 -14.64 -22.11
N THR A 39 3.12 -15.23 -21.00
CA THR A 39 1.68 -15.45 -20.79
C THR A 39 0.95 -14.09 -20.73
N PRO A 40 -0.37 -14.04 -21.02
CA PRO A 40 -1.15 -12.81 -20.85
C PRO A 40 -1.01 -12.20 -19.46
N ALA A 41 -1.00 -13.04 -18.41
CA ALA A 41 -0.80 -12.61 -17.03
C ALA A 41 0.60 -11.99 -16.80
N ALA A 42 1.65 -12.61 -17.34
CA ALA A 42 3.01 -12.07 -17.26
C ALA A 42 3.17 -10.75 -18.04
N ALA A 43 2.52 -10.63 -19.20
CA ALA A 43 2.52 -9.38 -19.98
C ALA A 43 1.80 -8.25 -19.22
N GLN A 44 0.65 -8.55 -18.61
CA GLN A 44 -0.11 -7.58 -17.82
C GLN A 44 0.63 -7.17 -16.54
N ALA A 45 1.25 -8.12 -15.83
CA ALA A 45 2.08 -7.84 -14.66
C ALA A 45 3.25 -6.91 -15.00
N ASN A 46 3.94 -7.15 -16.12
CA ASN A 46 5.00 -6.27 -16.62
C ASN A 46 4.47 -4.87 -16.98
N HIS A 47 3.27 -4.77 -17.54
CA HIS A 47 2.64 -3.49 -17.81
C HIS A 47 2.39 -2.72 -16.51
N ILE A 48 1.77 -3.33 -15.51
CA ILE A 48 1.52 -2.71 -14.19
C ILE A 48 2.84 -2.29 -13.53
N TYR A 49 3.88 -3.13 -13.58
CA TYR A 49 5.20 -2.77 -13.09
C TYR A 49 5.75 -1.50 -13.76
N ARG A 50 5.63 -1.38 -15.09
CA ARG A 50 6.09 -0.18 -15.83
C ARG A 50 5.30 1.06 -15.44
N GLU A 51 4.00 0.93 -15.24
CA GLU A 51 3.13 2.02 -14.77
C GLU A 51 3.56 2.52 -13.38
N ILE A 52 3.73 1.58 -12.43
CA ILE A 52 4.20 1.86 -11.06
C ILE A 52 5.60 2.50 -11.08
N LYS A 53 6.50 1.98 -11.92
CA LYS A 53 7.85 2.52 -12.10
C LYS A 53 7.84 3.94 -12.64
N SER A 54 6.97 4.24 -13.60
CA SER A 54 6.79 5.59 -14.16
C SER A 54 6.29 6.58 -13.10
N ILE A 55 5.38 6.15 -12.24
CA ILE A 55 4.90 6.96 -11.10
C ILE A 55 6.07 7.27 -10.15
N HIS A 56 6.83 6.26 -9.74
CA HIS A 56 8.01 6.47 -8.91
C HIS A 56 9.02 7.43 -9.54
N GLN A 57 9.32 7.27 -10.83
CA GLN A 57 10.25 8.15 -11.56
C GLN A 57 9.77 9.61 -11.62
N SER A 58 8.45 9.82 -11.60
CA SER A 58 7.87 11.18 -11.61
C SER A 58 7.91 11.82 -10.21
N LEU A 59 7.76 11.03 -9.15
CA LEU A 59 7.67 11.52 -7.77
C LEU A 59 9.03 11.60 -7.06
N ALA A 60 9.91 10.63 -7.24
CA ALA A 60 11.17 10.52 -6.52
C ALA A 60 12.11 11.74 -6.65
N PRO A 61 12.18 12.44 -7.80
CA PRO A 61 13.03 13.63 -7.94
C PRO A 61 12.45 14.90 -7.30
N LEU A 62 11.19 14.88 -6.85
CA LEU A 62 10.52 16.09 -6.36
C LEU A 62 11.11 16.52 -5.02
N LYS A 63 11.34 17.83 -4.87
CA LYS A 63 11.80 18.42 -3.60
C LYS A 63 10.72 18.44 -2.52
N SER A 64 9.46 18.38 -2.92
CA SER A 64 8.30 18.40 -2.05
C SER A 64 7.24 17.46 -2.61
N LEU A 65 6.59 16.73 -1.72
CA LEU A 65 5.45 15.86 -2.02
C LEU A 65 4.14 16.47 -1.49
N ALA A 66 4.13 17.78 -1.26
CA ALA A 66 2.91 18.50 -0.92
C ALA A 66 1.87 18.46 -2.07
N PRO A 67 0.57 18.61 -1.76
CA PRO A 67 -0.48 18.58 -2.77
C PRO A 67 -0.17 19.51 -3.94
N SER A 68 -0.21 18.94 -5.14
CA SER A 68 -0.02 19.61 -6.42
C SER A 68 -0.60 18.74 -7.53
N ASP A 69 -0.88 19.31 -8.70
CA ASP A 69 -1.50 18.54 -9.80
C ASP A 69 -0.70 17.30 -10.18
N LEU A 70 0.64 17.41 -10.23
CA LEU A 70 1.52 16.28 -10.54
C LEU A 70 1.46 15.19 -9.46
N VAL A 71 1.59 15.57 -8.18
CA VAL A 71 1.56 14.62 -7.06
C VAL A 71 0.19 13.93 -6.98
N ASN A 72 -0.88 14.73 -7.00
CA ASN A 72 -2.25 14.24 -6.90
C ASN A 72 -2.59 13.29 -8.05
N THR A 73 -2.24 13.65 -9.29
CA THR A 73 -2.50 12.80 -10.46
C THR A 73 -1.71 11.49 -10.40
N SER A 74 -0.43 11.57 -10.00
CA SER A 74 0.45 10.40 -9.93
C SER A 74 0.00 9.41 -8.84
N LEU A 75 -0.33 9.91 -7.65
CA LEU A 75 -0.81 9.07 -6.55
C LEU A 75 -2.23 8.56 -6.80
N THR A 76 -3.11 9.33 -7.44
CA THR A 76 -4.43 8.85 -7.87
C THR A 76 -4.30 7.68 -8.85
N ARG A 77 -3.40 7.78 -9.83
CA ARG A 77 -3.10 6.65 -10.74
C ARG A 77 -2.55 5.45 -9.99
N LEU A 78 -1.67 5.65 -9.01
CA LEU A 78 -1.14 4.56 -8.17
C LEU A 78 -2.26 3.86 -7.40
N VAL A 79 -3.12 4.61 -6.73
CA VAL A 79 -4.28 4.08 -5.99
C VAL A 79 -5.17 3.27 -6.93
N HIS A 80 -5.49 3.81 -8.11
CA HIS A 80 -6.30 3.09 -9.09
C HIS A 80 -5.68 1.75 -9.51
N LEU A 81 -4.36 1.67 -9.67
CA LEU A 81 -3.67 0.39 -9.94
C LEU A 81 -3.79 -0.55 -8.73
N CYS A 82 -3.57 -0.06 -7.51
CA CYS A 82 -3.55 -0.89 -6.31
C CYS A 82 -4.91 -1.47 -5.90
N ILE A 83 -6.01 -0.80 -6.20
CA ILE A 83 -7.36 -1.23 -5.76
C ILE A 83 -8.05 -2.20 -6.74
N GLN A 84 -7.43 -2.55 -7.86
CA GLN A 84 -8.05 -3.47 -8.82
C GLN A 84 -8.05 -4.93 -8.29
N PRO A 85 -9.11 -5.70 -8.57
CA PRO A 85 -9.15 -7.12 -8.24
C PRO A 85 -8.29 -7.92 -9.22
N TYR A 86 -7.02 -8.14 -8.88
CA TYR A 86 -6.13 -8.97 -9.69
C TYR A 86 -6.20 -10.46 -9.31
N GLY A 87 -6.08 -11.33 -10.32
CA GLY A 87 -5.96 -12.78 -10.11
C GLY A 87 -4.60 -13.17 -9.51
N SER A 88 -4.55 -14.30 -8.80
CA SER A 88 -3.36 -14.79 -8.10
C SER A 88 -2.16 -15.04 -9.04
N GLU A 89 -2.39 -15.49 -10.27
CA GLU A 89 -1.36 -15.70 -11.28
C GLU A 89 -0.65 -14.39 -11.66
N LEU A 90 -1.43 -13.33 -11.94
CA LEU A 90 -0.90 -12.00 -12.26
C LEU A 90 -0.09 -11.44 -11.08
N ILE A 91 -0.65 -11.53 -9.86
CA ILE A 91 0.04 -11.08 -8.64
C ILE A 91 1.38 -11.82 -8.48
N SER A 92 1.41 -13.12 -8.73
CA SER A 92 2.63 -13.93 -8.64
C SER A 92 3.68 -13.46 -9.65
N HIS A 93 3.27 -13.23 -10.91
CA HIS A 93 4.18 -12.68 -11.93
C HIS A 93 4.67 -11.26 -11.61
N PHE A 94 3.82 -10.42 -11.03
CA PHE A 94 4.20 -9.07 -10.60
C PHE A 94 5.32 -9.12 -9.57
N TYR A 95 5.17 -9.94 -8.52
CA TYR A 95 6.19 -10.09 -7.48
C TYR A 95 7.45 -10.84 -7.91
N GLN A 96 7.39 -11.59 -9.02
CA GLN A 96 8.57 -12.19 -9.66
C GLN A 96 9.33 -11.23 -10.58
N THR A 97 8.79 -10.03 -10.85
CA THR A 97 9.45 -9.06 -11.72
C THR A 97 10.68 -8.47 -11.02
N ASP A 98 11.82 -8.44 -11.71
CA ASP A 98 13.07 -7.92 -11.16
C ASP A 98 12.92 -6.49 -10.64
N ASN A 99 13.46 -6.23 -9.46
CA ASN A 99 13.42 -4.93 -8.78
C ASN A 99 12.01 -4.45 -8.37
N VAL A 100 10.97 -5.29 -8.38
CA VAL A 100 9.64 -4.90 -7.90
C VAL A 100 9.61 -4.59 -6.41
N GLN A 101 10.30 -5.39 -5.59
CA GLN A 101 10.31 -5.21 -4.13
C GLN A 101 10.96 -3.87 -3.70
N PRO A 102 12.18 -3.52 -4.17
CA PRO A 102 12.76 -2.21 -3.90
C PRO A 102 11.89 -1.05 -4.39
N LEU A 103 11.25 -1.19 -5.56
CA LEU A 103 10.34 -0.17 -6.10
C LEU A 103 9.12 0.04 -5.18
N CYS A 104 8.50 -1.04 -4.72
CA CYS A 104 7.38 -0.98 -3.79
C CYS A 104 7.76 -0.30 -2.47
N GLN A 105 8.92 -0.64 -1.90
CA GLN A 105 9.41 -0.03 -0.66
C GLN A 105 9.69 1.47 -0.83
N ALA A 106 10.32 1.86 -1.93
CA ALA A 106 10.57 3.27 -2.23
C ALA A 106 9.25 4.05 -2.37
N LEU A 107 8.26 3.48 -3.07
CA LEU A 107 6.94 4.09 -3.20
C LEU A 107 6.18 4.16 -1.87
N GLN A 108 6.26 3.15 -1.00
CA GLN A 108 5.65 3.21 0.33
C GLN A 108 6.19 4.39 1.13
N SER A 109 7.50 4.65 1.08
CA SER A 109 8.09 5.83 1.72
C SER A 109 7.59 7.14 1.11
N ILE A 110 7.47 7.22 -0.21
CA ILE A 110 6.93 8.40 -0.90
C ILE A 110 5.47 8.63 -0.50
N CYS A 111 4.64 7.59 -0.51
CA CYS A 111 3.24 7.68 -0.12
C CYS A 111 3.09 8.14 1.35
N ALA A 112 3.89 7.60 2.27
CA ALA A 112 3.84 8.01 3.67
C ALA A 112 4.15 9.51 3.87
N ILE A 113 5.15 10.03 3.14
CA ILE A 113 5.49 11.46 3.20
C ILE A 113 4.40 12.32 2.54
N ALA A 114 3.90 11.90 1.38
CA ALA A 114 2.85 12.61 0.65
C ALA A 114 1.53 12.67 1.45
N GLU A 115 1.14 11.56 2.10
CA GLU A 115 -0.05 11.51 2.97
C GLU A 115 0.10 12.50 4.14
N GLY A 116 1.24 12.51 4.83
CA GLY A 116 1.49 13.47 5.90
C GLY A 116 1.47 14.94 5.44
N HIS A 117 1.87 15.22 4.20
CA HIS A 117 1.72 16.55 3.62
C HIS A 117 0.26 16.87 3.26
N LEU A 118 -0.49 15.91 2.71
CA LEU A 118 -1.89 16.06 2.37
C LEU A 118 -2.72 16.37 3.62
N GLU A 119 -2.57 15.56 4.68
CA GLU A 119 -3.25 15.76 5.95
C GLU A 119 -2.92 17.13 6.55
N ARG A 120 -1.64 17.51 6.56
CA ARG A 120 -1.20 18.82 7.08
C ARG A 120 -1.80 19.97 6.29
N HIS A 121 -1.78 19.87 4.96
CA HIS A 121 -2.38 20.88 4.08
C HIS A 121 -3.86 21.06 4.38
N TRP A 122 -4.61 19.96 4.52
CA TRP A 122 -6.05 20.02 4.80
C TRP A 122 -6.37 20.51 6.20
N ALA A 123 -5.63 20.09 7.22
CA ALA A 123 -5.82 20.60 8.59
C ALA A 123 -5.56 22.11 8.66
N GLN A 124 -4.51 22.60 7.98
CA GLN A 124 -4.22 24.03 7.88
C GLN A 124 -5.30 24.78 7.09
N PHE A 125 -5.73 24.24 5.95
CA PHE A 125 -6.81 24.80 5.13
C PHE A 125 -8.09 25.00 5.95
N ILE A 126 -8.55 23.95 6.64
CA ILE A 126 -9.77 23.98 7.46
C ILE A 126 -9.68 25.08 8.53
N LEU A 127 -8.57 25.12 9.28
CA LEU A 127 -8.36 26.14 10.30
C LEU A 127 -8.34 27.56 9.70
N SER A 128 -7.62 27.75 8.60
CA SER A 128 -7.48 29.06 7.97
C SER A 128 -8.80 29.59 7.42
N GLU A 129 -9.62 28.74 6.80
CA GLU A 129 -10.90 29.15 6.23
C GLU A 129 -11.94 29.44 7.31
N THR A 130 -11.96 28.66 8.39
CA THR A 130 -12.85 28.94 9.53
C THR A 130 -12.52 30.25 10.23
N GLU A 131 -11.26 30.65 10.30
CA GLU A 131 -10.84 31.89 10.97
C GLU A 131 -11.00 33.15 10.08
N ARG A 132 -11.34 33.00 8.79
CA ARG A 132 -11.27 34.06 7.79
C ARG A 132 -12.33 35.15 7.94
N THR A 133 -13.59 34.78 8.18
CA THR A 133 -14.72 35.72 8.32
C THR A 133 -15.75 35.20 9.33
N LYS A 134 -16.67 36.07 9.79
CA LYS A 134 -17.79 35.65 10.66
C LYS A 134 -18.78 34.71 9.97
N ASP A 135 -18.89 34.82 8.64
CA ASP A 135 -19.73 33.97 7.79
C ASP A 135 -18.94 32.80 7.17
N ALA A 136 -17.77 32.47 7.74
CA ALA A 136 -16.94 31.39 7.25
C ALA A 136 -17.65 30.03 7.36
N PRO A 137 -17.36 29.09 6.45
CA PRO A 137 -17.83 27.71 6.59
C PRO A 137 -17.38 27.11 7.91
N THR A 138 -18.24 26.28 8.50
CA THR A 138 -17.89 25.55 9.71
C THR A 138 -16.73 24.58 9.45
N PRO A 139 -15.87 24.30 10.45
CA PRO A 139 -14.82 23.29 10.33
C PRO A 139 -15.34 21.93 9.84
N HIS A 140 -16.52 21.51 10.30
CA HIS A 140 -17.16 20.26 9.88
C HIS A 140 -17.53 20.26 8.39
N SER A 141 -18.12 21.36 7.89
CA SER A 141 -18.47 21.46 6.47
C SER A 141 -17.23 21.44 5.57
N LEU A 142 -16.11 22.02 6.01
CA LEU A 142 -14.85 21.97 5.27
C LEU A 142 -14.22 20.58 5.34
N LEU A 143 -14.24 19.94 6.50
CA LEU A 143 -13.75 18.56 6.68
C LEU A 143 -14.44 17.58 5.74
N GLN A 144 -15.75 17.73 5.51
CA GLN A 144 -16.52 16.91 4.58
C GLN A 144 -16.09 17.06 3.11
N THR A 145 -15.34 18.11 2.76
CA THR A 145 -14.79 18.31 1.41
C THR A 145 -13.43 17.63 1.20
N PHE A 146 -12.85 17.03 2.24
CA PHE A 146 -11.60 16.26 2.12
C PHE A 146 -11.79 15.09 1.13
N PRO A 147 -10.89 14.90 0.14
CA PRO A 147 -11.08 13.94 -0.95
C PRO A 147 -11.37 12.51 -0.52
N TYR A 148 -10.85 12.10 0.64
CA TYR A 148 -11.04 10.75 1.18
C TYR A 148 -11.99 10.69 2.37
N TYR A 149 -12.75 11.76 2.66
CA TYR A 149 -13.62 11.84 3.83
C TYR A 149 -14.52 10.60 3.99
N LYS A 150 -15.22 10.21 2.92
CA LYS A 150 -16.09 9.03 2.95
C LYS A 150 -15.31 7.74 3.23
N ASN A 151 -14.15 7.56 2.62
CA ASN A 151 -13.32 6.37 2.83
C ASN A 151 -12.92 6.25 4.30
N TYR A 152 -12.54 7.35 4.94
CA TYR A 152 -12.19 7.37 6.36
C TYR A 152 -13.39 7.08 7.27
N ILE A 153 -14.59 7.60 6.95
CA ILE A 153 -15.81 7.28 7.70
C ILE A 153 -16.13 5.79 7.60
N ASP A 154 -16.11 5.22 6.39
CA ASP A 154 -16.42 3.81 6.18
C ASP A 154 -15.40 2.89 6.89
N LEU A 155 -14.10 3.23 6.81
CA LEU A 155 -13.03 2.49 7.50
C LEU A 155 -13.15 2.59 9.02
N SER A 156 -13.40 3.79 9.56
CA SER A 156 -13.57 3.99 11.00
C SER A 156 -14.78 3.21 11.55
N LEU A 157 -15.86 3.11 10.76
CA LEU A 157 -17.02 2.29 11.13
C LEU A 157 -16.67 0.80 11.16
N LEU A 158 -15.88 0.31 10.20
CA LEU A 158 -15.41 -1.06 10.19
C LEU A 158 -14.54 -1.35 11.42
N GLU A 159 -13.58 -0.48 11.71
CA GLU A 159 -12.73 -0.56 12.90
C GLU A 159 -13.56 -0.60 14.19
N ALA A 160 -14.51 0.33 14.35
CA ALA A 160 -15.40 0.37 15.51
C ALA A 160 -16.24 -0.90 15.64
N SER A 161 -16.74 -1.44 14.52
CA SER A 161 -17.52 -2.68 14.50
C SER A 161 -16.70 -3.90 14.89
N LEU A 162 -15.43 -3.95 14.46
CA LEU A 162 -14.49 -5.01 14.82
C LEU A 162 -14.08 -4.96 16.30
N LEU A 163 -13.96 -3.76 16.88
CA LEU A 163 -13.60 -3.60 18.29
C LEU A 163 -14.74 -3.93 19.25
N ARG A 164 -15.98 -3.60 18.86
CA ARG A 164 -17.17 -3.65 19.76
C ARG A 164 -17.35 -4.96 20.54
N PRO A 165 -17.17 -6.17 19.97
CA PRO A 165 -17.33 -7.42 20.71
C PRO A 165 -16.33 -7.62 21.85
N PHE A 166 -15.19 -6.91 21.82
CA PHE A 166 -14.10 -7.04 22.78
C PHE A 166 -14.11 -5.95 23.85
N LEU A 167 -14.99 -4.95 23.72
CA LEU A 167 -15.09 -3.84 24.65
C LEU A 167 -16.04 -4.17 25.81
N PRO A 168 -15.81 -3.62 27.01
CA PRO A 168 -16.73 -3.78 28.12
C PRO A 168 -18.15 -3.32 27.77
N SER A 169 -19.14 -4.19 28.00
CA SER A 169 -20.56 -3.87 27.78
C SER A 169 -21.20 -3.06 28.92
N SER A 170 -20.46 -2.77 29.99
CA SER A 170 -20.97 -2.06 31.16
C SER A 170 -21.14 -0.57 30.86
N PRO A 171 -22.32 0.04 31.12
CA PRO A 171 -22.56 1.47 30.92
C PRO A 171 -21.66 2.38 31.78
N SER A 172 -21.00 1.84 32.81
CA SER A 172 -20.09 2.59 33.70
C SER A 172 -18.62 2.51 33.27
N ALA A 173 -18.30 1.67 32.29
CA ALA A 173 -16.93 1.52 31.82
C ALA A 173 -16.51 2.73 30.99
N THR A 174 -15.47 3.44 31.42
CA THR A 174 -14.83 4.46 30.59
C THR A 174 -13.89 3.79 29.59
N LEU A 175 -14.17 3.96 28.30
CA LEU A 175 -13.30 3.49 27.23
C LEU A 175 -12.17 4.50 27.01
N ASN A 176 -10.94 4.01 26.94
CA ASN A 176 -9.77 4.83 26.63
C ASN A 176 -9.08 4.21 25.41
N PHE A 177 -8.95 4.99 24.33
CA PHE A 177 -8.29 4.57 23.10
C PHE A 177 -6.99 5.35 22.92
N ALA A 178 -5.90 4.64 22.65
CA ALA A 178 -4.64 5.25 22.24
C ALA A 178 -4.47 5.02 20.73
N PHE A 179 -4.40 6.10 19.95
CA PHE A 179 -4.19 6.05 18.51
C PHE A 179 -2.76 6.44 18.20
N LEU A 180 -1.98 5.49 17.68
CA LEU A 180 -0.55 5.65 17.37
C LEU A 180 -0.38 6.06 15.91
N GLY A 181 0.34 7.15 15.66
CA GLY A 181 0.49 7.73 14.33
C GLY A 181 -0.77 8.50 13.91
N SER A 182 -1.29 9.35 14.81
CA SER A 182 -2.52 10.10 14.58
C SER A 182 -2.43 11.15 13.48
N GLY A 183 -1.22 11.61 13.16
CA GLY A 183 -1.00 12.63 12.14
C GLY A 183 -1.63 13.99 12.47
N PRO A 184 -1.45 14.98 11.57
CA PRO A 184 -2.03 16.32 11.71
C PRO A 184 -3.55 16.37 11.46
N LEU A 185 -4.13 15.37 10.78
CA LEU A 185 -5.56 15.27 10.48
C LEU A 185 -6.12 13.93 11.04
N PRO A 186 -6.39 13.83 12.34
CA PRO A 186 -6.64 12.55 13.01
C PRO A 186 -8.08 12.05 12.80
N LEU A 187 -8.43 11.70 11.56
CA LEU A 187 -9.81 11.40 11.15
C LEU A 187 -10.45 10.27 11.96
N THR A 188 -9.75 9.15 12.15
CA THR A 188 -10.27 8.03 12.96
C THR A 188 -10.60 8.50 14.37
N SER A 189 -9.72 9.27 15.00
CA SER A 189 -9.93 9.82 16.35
C SER A 189 -11.09 10.82 16.42
N LEU A 190 -11.41 11.50 15.32
CA LEU A 190 -12.58 12.38 15.24
C LEU A 190 -13.89 11.60 15.09
N VAL A 191 -13.86 10.45 14.43
CA VAL A 191 -15.05 9.63 14.14
C VAL A 191 -15.37 8.66 15.28
N LEU A 192 -14.36 8.08 15.92
CA LEU A 192 -14.52 7.03 16.93
C LEU A 192 -15.46 7.39 18.10
N PRO A 193 -15.45 8.63 18.64
CA PRO A 193 -16.38 9.05 19.69
C PRO A 193 -17.86 8.99 19.29
N THR A 194 -18.18 9.06 17.99
CA THR A 194 -19.56 8.92 17.49
C THR A 194 -20.08 7.49 17.61
N HIS A 195 -19.17 6.50 17.65
CA HIS A 195 -19.50 5.07 17.83
C HIS A 195 -19.38 4.60 19.27
N PHE A 196 -18.60 5.32 20.09
CA PHE A 196 -18.38 5.04 21.51
C PHE A 196 -18.54 6.32 22.34
N PRO A 197 -19.80 6.75 22.61
CA PRO A 197 -20.05 7.97 23.38
C PRO A 197 -19.37 7.94 24.76
N GLY A 198 -18.67 9.02 25.10
CA GLY A 198 -17.92 9.13 26.36
C GLY A 198 -16.55 8.46 26.36
N ALA A 199 -16.12 7.86 25.25
CA ALA A 199 -14.75 7.37 25.11
C ALA A 199 -13.73 8.52 25.13
N LYS A 200 -12.60 8.28 25.78
CA LYS A 200 -11.43 9.16 25.77
C LYS A 200 -10.47 8.72 24.67
N ILE A 201 -10.06 9.67 23.83
CA ILE A 201 -9.13 9.42 22.72
C ILE A 201 -7.80 10.09 23.02
N HIS A 202 -6.72 9.33 22.95
CA HIS A 202 -5.35 9.78 23.14
C HIS A 202 -4.62 9.66 21.80
N ASN A 203 -4.37 10.79 21.15
CA ASN A 203 -3.57 10.87 19.93
C ASN A 203 -2.09 10.87 20.29
N ILE A 204 -1.33 9.96 19.69
CA ILE A 204 0.11 9.82 19.91
C ILE A 204 0.79 9.85 18.55
N ASP A 205 1.71 10.79 18.37
CA ASP A 205 2.55 10.88 17.18
C ASP A 205 3.97 11.27 17.58
N ARG A 206 4.94 10.89 16.75
CA ARG A 206 6.33 11.28 16.93
C ARG A 206 6.58 12.73 16.47
N ASP A 207 5.74 13.25 15.59
CA ASP A 207 5.82 14.60 15.06
C ASP A 207 5.02 15.57 15.95
N ALA A 208 5.75 16.38 16.73
CA ALA A 208 5.15 17.36 17.63
C ALA A 208 4.33 18.44 16.91
N GLU A 209 4.71 18.80 15.68
CA GLU A 209 3.97 19.78 14.87
C GLU A 209 2.66 19.16 14.35
N ALA A 210 2.68 17.87 14.00
CA ALA A 210 1.46 17.14 13.66
C ALA A 210 0.48 17.11 14.85
N LEU A 211 0.97 16.77 16.06
CA LEU A 211 0.15 16.79 17.26
C LEU A 211 -0.43 18.18 17.54
N ALA A 212 0.39 19.23 17.54
CA ALA A 212 -0.07 20.59 17.79
C ALA A 212 -1.14 21.06 16.79
N LEU A 213 -0.97 20.72 15.50
CA LEU A 213 -1.95 21.02 14.46
C LEU A 213 -3.25 20.22 14.66
N SER A 214 -3.14 18.94 14.98
CA SER A 214 -4.29 18.07 15.27
C SER A 214 -5.11 18.57 16.46
N GLU A 215 -4.45 19.00 17.55
CA GLU A 215 -5.11 19.53 18.75
C GLU A 215 -5.88 20.81 18.45
N ARG A 216 -5.30 21.71 17.64
CA ARG A 216 -5.99 22.92 17.19
C ARG A 216 -7.22 22.59 16.36
N LEU A 217 -7.09 21.65 15.42
CA LEU A 217 -8.19 21.23 14.57
C LEU A 217 -9.32 20.58 15.39
N THR A 218 -9.00 19.64 16.28
CA THR A 218 -9.99 19.01 17.17
C THR A 218 -10.72 20.05 18.00
N ARG A 219 -10.01 21.04 18.56
CA ARG A 219 -10.65 22.14 19.31
C ARG A 219 -11.63 22.93 18.44
N ALA A 220 -11.24 23.30 17.22
CA ALA A 220 -12.11 24.03 16.30
C ALA A 220 -13.39 23.23 15.95
N LEU A 221 -13.25 21.93 15.72
CA LEU A 221 -14.38 21.03 15.49
C LEU A 221 -15.29 20.95 16.73
N SER A 222 -14.74 20.78 17.93
CA SER A 222 -15.53 20.71 19.17
C SER A 222 -16.25 22.02 19.52
N MET A 223 -15.65 23.19 19.24
CA MET A 223 -16.29 24.49 19.52
C MET A 223 -17.55 24.73 18.68
N THR A 224 -17.66 24.11 17.51
CA THR A 224 -18.87 24.20 16.66
C THR A 224 -20.05 23.42 17.25
N HIS A 225 -19.78 22.40 18.07
CA HIS A 225 -20.81 21.61 18.76
C HIS A 225 -21.40 22.32 20.00
N CYS A 226 -20.80 23.41 20.49
CA CYS A 226 -21.31 24.11 21.68
C CYS A 226 -22.61 24.91 21.47
N SER A 227 -23.20 24.91 20.27
CA SER A 227 -24.59 25.35 20.07
C SER A 227 -25.63 24.23 20.26
N GLY A 228 -25.20 23.00 20.59
CA GLY A 228 -26.08 21.88 20.96
C GLY A 228 -25.33 20.87 21.82
N ALA A 229 -25.50 20.98 23.14
CA ALA A 229 -24.94 20.18 24.22
C ALA A 229 -24.33 18.80 23.85
N PHE A 230 -23.04 18.57 24.15
CA PHE A 230 -22.49 17.37 24.80
C PHE A 230 -21.00 17.59 25.19
N GLY A 231 -20.52 16.80 26.16
CA GLY A 231 -19.40 17.09 27.07
C GLY A 231 -17.99 17.18 26.48
N GLY A 232 -17.14 17.89 27.23
CA GLY A 232 -15.81 18.34 26.85
C GLY A 232 -14.83 17.24 26.47
N VAL A 233 -14.08 17.51 25.41
CA VAL A 233 -12.86 16.79 25.05
C VAL A 233 -11.71 17.46 25.79
N ASP A 234 -11.26 16.88 26.91
CA ASP A 234 -10.01 17.30 27.54
C ASP A 234 -8.84 16.87 26.66
N GLY A 235 -8.30 17.83 25.90
CA GLY A 235 -7.07 17.69 25.13
C GLY A 235 -5.86 17.58 26.06
N GLY A 236 -5.65 16.40 26.62
CA GLY A 236 -4.45 16.04 27.38
C GLY A 236 -3.39 15.45 26.46
N GLY A 237 -2.65 16.30 25.75
CA GLY A 237 -1.42 15.88 25.05
C GLY A 237 -0.36 15.48 26.09
N VAL A 238 -0.04 14.18 26.16
CA VAL A 238 1.09 13.70 26.97
C VAL A 238 2.36 13.92 26.15
N ARG A 239 3.16 14.92 26.54
CA ARG A 239 4.51 15.11 26.02
C ARG A 239 5.36 13.89 26.40
N GLY A 240 5.92 13.21 25.41
CA GLY A 240 6.95 12.20 25.62
C GLY A 240 8.11 12.81 26.42
N VAL A 241 8.42 12.20 27.55
CA VAL A 241 9.65 12.48 28.30
C VAL A 241 10.80 11.84 27.51
N GLY A 242 11.86 12.61 27.29
CA GLY A 242 13.02 12.23 26.48
C GLY A 242 13.85 11.09 27.05
#